data_AF-A0AA36E0Z2-F1
#
_entry.id   AF-A0AA36E0Z2-F1
#
_cell.length_a   1.000
_cell.length_b   1.000
_cell.length_c   1.000
_cell.angle_alpha   90.00
_cell.angle_beta   90.00
_cell.angle_gamma   90.00
#
_symmetry.space_group_name_H-M   'P 1'
#
loop_
_entity.id
_entity.type
_entity.pdbx_description
1 polymer ?
#
loop_
_entity_poly.entity_id
_entity_poly.type
_entity_poly.pdbx_seq_one_letter_code
_entity_poly.pdbx_strand_id
1 'polypeptide(L)'
;MYRILIIKLTEYSLIYRYEAKVIEIIVEQILLKLRSIHFSDDENLIGMHHRVQDAESSLQIDNLNVVRMIGIKGMGGSGKTTLARSIFDKVSTQFDGISFVENVREVSKGHGLQS
;
A
#
# COMPACT_ATOMS: atom_id res chain seq x y z
N MET A 1 -11.20 0.10 -13.77
CA MET A 1 -12.57 -0.31 -13.38
C MET A 1 -13.06 0.42 -12.13
N TYR A 2 -12.31 0.45 -11.03
CA TYR A 2 -12.71 1.12 -9.78
C TYR A 2 -12.85 2.66 -9.84
N ARG A 3 -12.11 3.35 -10.73
CA ARG A 3 -12.22 4.83 -10.89
C ARG A 3 -13.62 5.30 -11.30
N ILE A 4 -14.33 4.54 -12.14
CA ILE A 4 -15.68 4.90 -12.60
C ILE A 4 -16.70 4.74 -11.47
N LEU A 5 -16.53 3.69 -10.66
CA LEU A 5 -17.41 3.43 -9.51
C LEU A 5 -17.25 4.51 -8.43
N ILE A 6 -16.00 4.92 -8.14
CA ILE A 6 -15.72 5.98 -7.15
C ILE A 6 -16.35 7.31 -7.58
N ILE A 7 -16.18 7.72 -8.85
CA ILE A 7 -16.74 8.98 -9.38
C ILE A 7 -18.27 9.01 -9.26
N LYS A 8 -18.95 7.91 -9.62
CA LYS A 8 -20.41 7.81 -9.50
C LYS A 8 -20.91 7.92 -8.05
N LEU A 9 -20.17 7.36 -7.11
CA LEU A 9 -20.51 7.41 -5.69
C LEU A 9 -20.22 8.78 -5.06
N THR A 10 -19.19 9.49 -5.54
CA THR A 10 -18.90 10.86 -5.08
C THR A 10 -19.97 11.85 -5.56
N GLU A 11 -20.49 11.68 -6.78
CA GLU A 11 -21.58 12.50 -7.32
C GLU A 11 -22.90 12.29 -6.53
N TYR A 12 -23.21 11.05 -6.14
CA TYR A 12 -24.37 10.73 -5.29
C TYR A 12 -24.25 11.31 -3.86
N SER A 13 -23.03 11.31 -3.30
CA SER A 13 -22.70 11.83 -1.96
C SER A 13 -22.98 13.34 -1.81
N LEU A 14 -22.83 14.14 -2.87
CA LEU A 14 -23.11 15.58 -2.83
C LEU A 14 -24.59 15.94 -2.60
N ILE A 15 -25.52 15.02 -2.89
CA ILE A 15 -26.97 15.27 -2.89
C ILE A 15 -27.61 14.94 -1.53
N TYR A 16 -27.03 14.00 -0.76
CA TYR A 16 -27.59 13.54 0.51
C TYR A 16 -26.49 13.37 1.57
N ARG A 17 -26.22 14.41 2.36
CA ARG A 17 -25.13 14.47 3.36
C ARG A 17 -25.05 13.31 4.36
N TYR A 18 -26.16 12.65 4.68
CA TYR A 18 -26.17 11.48 5.57
C TYR A 18 -25.86 10.20 4.80
N GLU A 19 -26.49 9.99 3.65
CA GLU A 19 -26.25 8.85 2.77
C GLU A 19 -24.81 8.84 2.24
N ALA A 20 -24.24 10.02 1.98
CA ALA A 20 -22.83 10.25 1.66
C ALA A 20 -21.85 9.55 2.61
N LYS A 21 -22.04 9.74 3.93
CA LYS A 21 -21.18 9.13 4.96
C LYS A 21 -21.35 7.62 5.00
N VAL A 22 -22.57 7.14 4.83
CA VAL A 22 -22.85 5.70 4.76
C VAL A 22 -22.16 5.08 3.54
N ILE A 23 -22.23 5.74 2.39
CA ILE A 23 -21.56 5.32 1.15
C ILE A 23 -20.03 5.33 1.33
N GLU A 24 -19.47 6.36 1.95
CA GLU A 24 -18.04 6.46 2.23
C GLU A 24 -17.56 5.27 3.08
N ILE A 25 -18.28 4.97 4.17
CA ILE A 25 -18.00 3.80 5.02
C ILE A 25 -18.10 2.50 4.22
N ILE A 26 -19.12 2.34 3.38
CA ILE A 26 -19.29 1.13 2.55
C ILE A 26 -18.12 0.99 1.56
N VAL A 27 -17.72 2.07 0.90
CA VAL A 27 -16.60 2.09 -0.06
C VAL A 27 -15.30 1.72 0.64
N GLU A 28 -15.04 2.29 1.80
CA GLU A 28 -13.86 2.01 2.61
C GLU A 28 -13.81 0.53 3.03
N GLN A 29 -14.93 -0.02 3.52
CA GLN A 29 -15.05 -1.44 3.90
C GLN A 29 -14.83 -2.39 2.71
N ILE A 30 -15.36 -2.05 1.52
CA ILE A 30 -15.14 -2.84 0.30
C ILE A 30 -13.68 -2.78 -0.11
N LEU A 31 -13.05 -1.60 -0.07
CA LEU A 31 -11.63 -1.42 -0.39
C LEU A 31 -10.73 -2.22 0.56
N LEU A 32 -11.02 -2.20 1.86
CA LEU A 32 -10.29 -3.00 2.87
C LEU A 32 -10.41 -4.51 2.59
N LYS A 33 -11.62 -5.00 2.30
CA LYS A 33 -11.83 -6.42 1.94
C LYS A 33 -11.07 -6.82 0.67
N LEU A 34 -11.13 -6.00 -0.38
CA LEU A 34 -10.44 -6.29 -1.64
C LEU A 34 -8.90 -6.33 -1.46
N ARG A 35 -8.34 -5.43 -0.65
CA ARG A 35 -6.91 -5.43 -0.31
C ARG A 35 -6.52 -6.67 0.51
N SER A 36 -7.36 -7.08 1.46
CA SER A 36 -7.11 -8.29 2.26
C SER A 36 -7.12 -9.58 1.42
N ILE A 37 -7.93 -9.66 0.37
CA ILE A 37 -7.96 -10.85 -0.52
C ILE A 37 -6.68 -10.92 -1.35
N HIS A 38 -6.09 -9.79 -1.73
CA HIS A 38 -4.78 -9.77 -2.38
C HIS A 38 -3.62 -10.12 -1.43
N PHE A 39 -3.87 -10.11 -0.12
CA PHE A 39 -2.90 -10.42 0.92
C PHE A 39 -2.71 -11.90 1.19
N SER A 40 -3.78 -12.67 1.04
CA SER A 40 -3.75 -14.09 1.30
C SER A 40 -3.02 -14.79 0.17
N ASP A 41 -1.77 -15.11 0.46
CA ASP A 41 -1.10 -16.32 0.03
C ASP A 41 -0.51 -16.30 -1.38
N ASP A 42 0.61 -15.60 -1.49
CA ASP A 42 1.70 -16.13 -2.32
C ASP A 42 2.36 -17.29 -1.54
N GLU A 43 1.69 -18.45 -1.47
CA GLU A 43 2.17 -19.67 -0.78
C GLU A 43 3.57 -20.11 -1.25
N ASN A 44 4.04 -19.59 -2.38
CA ASN A 44 5.33 -19.90 -2.98
C ASN A 44 6.52 -19.20 -2.29
N LEU A 45 6.29 -18.25 -1.38
CA LEU A 45 7.34 -17.46 -0.75
C LEU A 45 7.62 -17.91 0.70
N ILE A 46 8.15 -19.13 0.81
CA ILE A 46 8.56 -19.74 2.09
C ILE A 46 9.47 -18.78 2.87
N GLY A 47 9.13 -18.51 4.13
CA GLY A 47 9.89 -17.63 5.04
C GLY A 47 9.63 -16.13 4.88
N MET A 48 8.79 -15.71 3.93
CA MET A 48 8.44 -14.31 3.76
C MET A 48 7.57 -13.78 4.91
N HIS A 49 6.66 -14.60 5.43
CA HIS A 49 5.80 -14.21 6.55
C HIS A 49 6.60 -13.72 7.75
N HIS A 50 7.63 -14.48 8.16
CA HIS A 50 8.52 -14.10 9.26
C HIS A 50 9.27 -12.79 8.97
N ARG A 51 9.84 -12.65 7.78
CA ARG A 51 10.58 -11.43 7.38
C ARG A 51 9.68 -10.18 7.37
N VAL A 52 8.42 -10.33 6.98
CA VAL A 52 7.42 -9.25 7.02
C VAL A 52 7.08 -8.91 8.48
N GLN A 53 6.88 -9.92 9.34
CA GLN A 53 6.59 -9.71 10.77
C GLN A 53 7.75 -9.01 11.52
N ASP A 54 8.99 -9.38 11.21
CA ASP A 54 10.18 -8.71 11.79
C ASP A 54 10.26 -7.24 11.37
N ALA A 55 10.00 -6.97 10.09
CA ALA A 55 10.03 -5.63 9.55
C ALA A 55 8.90 -4.75 10.10
N GLU A 56 7.68 -5.28 10.22
CA GLU A 56 6.55 -4.61 10.85
C GLU A 56 6.84 -4.25 12.31
N SER A 57 7.39 -5.20 13.07
CA SER A 57 7.80 -4.97 14.46
C SER A 57 8.85 -3.85 14.57
N SER A 58 9.77 -3.79 13.61
CA SER A 58 10.78 -2.72 13.52
C SER A 58 10.18 -1.36 13.12
N LEU A 59 9.07 -1.36 12.38
CA LEU A 59 8.34 -0.15 11.98
C LEU A 59 7.45 0.42 13.08
N GLN A 60 7.21 -0.29 14.19
CA GLN A 60 6.42 0.18 15.35
C GLN A 60 5.16 0.96 14.96
N ILE A 61 4.40 0.44 14.01
CA ILE A 61 3.43 1.19 13.17
C ILE A 61 2.37 1.93 14.01
N ASP A 62 2.06 1.42 15.19
CA ASP A 62 1.11 2.00 16.14
C ASP A 62 1.53 3.38 16.69
N ASN A 63 2.80 3.77 16.58
CA ASN A 63 3.28 5.08 17.01
C ASN A 63 3.26 6.09 15.84
N LEU A 64 2.13 6.79 15.70
CA LEU A 64 1.82 7.74 14.62
C LEU A 64 2.53 9.11 14.72
N ASN A 65 3.22 9.40 15.83
CA ASN A 65 3.84 10.71 16.06
C ASN A 65 5.29 10.80 15.54
N VAL A 66 5.80 9.76 14.88
CA VAL A 66 7.22 9.67 14.49
C VAL A 66 7.33 9.14 13.06
N VAL A 67 8.23 9.75 12.28
CA VAL A 67 8.62 9.26 10.96
C VAL A 67 9.71 8.21 11.09
N ARG A 68 9.54 7.05 10.48
CA ARG A 68 10.54 5.96 10.45
C ARG A 68 10.91 5.57 9.03
N MET A 69 12.18 5.24 8.82
CA MET A 69 12.72 4.75 7.56
C MET A 69 13.48 3.44 7.79
N ILE A 70 13.23 2.44 6.94
CA ILE A 70 13.93 1.15 6.95
C ILE A 70 14.60 0.92 5.60
N GLY A 71 15.87 0.52 5.63
CA GLY A 71 16.61 0.09 4.45
C GLY A 71 16.74 -1.44 4.39
N ILE A 72 16.36 -2.04 3.26
CA ILE A 72 16.55 -3.49 3.02
C ILE A 72 17.78 -3.68 2.12
N LYS A 73 18.82 -4.34 2.64
CA LYS A 73 20.09 -4.59 1.93
C LYS A 73 20.40 -6.10 1.85
N GLY A 74 21.19 -6.50 0.87
CA GLY A 74 21.58 -7.90 0.64
C GLY A 74 21.99 -8.17 -0.82
N MET A 75 22.48 -9.38 -1.09
CA MET A 75 22.90 -9.82 -2.44
C MET A 75 21.82 -9.63 -3.51
N GLY A 76 22.22 -9.56 -4.79
CA GLY A 76 21.27 -9.58 -5.91
C GLY A 76 20.36 -10.82 -5.88
N GLY A 77 19.13 -10.72 -6.39
CA GLY A 77 18.20 -11.85 -6.47
C GLY A 77 17.54 -12.30 -5.15
N SER A 78 17.93 -11.76 -3.99
CA SER A 78 17.41 -12.16 -2.66
C SER A 78 15.98 -11.72 -2.33
N GLY A 79 15.23 -11.19 -3.30
CA GLY A 79 13.82 -10.77 -3.11
C GLY A 79 13.65 -9.53 -2.22
N LYS A 80 14.61 -8.60 -2.18
CA LYS A 80 14.50 -7.37 -1.34
C LYS A 80 13.32 -6.49 -1.71
N THR A 81 13.14 -6.24 -3.02
CA THR A 81 12.00 -5.46 -3.52
C THR A 81 10.69 -6.21 -3.27
N THR A 82 10.70 -7.53 -3.41
CA THR A 82 9.55 -8.39 -3.05
C THR A 82 9.19 -8.23 -1.58
N LEU A 83 10.16 -8.31 -0.67
CA LEU A 83 9.91 -8.07 0.77
C LEU A 83 9.37 -6.66 1.03
N ALA A 84 9.94 -5.63 0.40
CA ALA A 84 9.45 -4.25 0.52
C ALA A 84 7.99 -4.12 0.08
N ARG A 85 7.62 -4.79 -1.02
CA ARG A 85 6.24 -4.84 -1.50
C ARG A 85 5.33 -5.57 -0.52
N SER A 86 5.70 -6.74 -0.03
CA SER A 86 4.88 -7.49 0.94
C SER A 86 4.67 -6.72 2.26
N ILE A 87 5.69 -5.97 2.72
CA ILE A 87 5.53 -5.07 3.86
C ILE A 87 4.57 -3.93 3.53
N PHE A 88 4.79 -3.24 2.40
CA PHE A 88 3.95 -2.12 1.96
C PHE A 88 2.49 -2.54 1.88
N ASP A 89 2.23 -3.63 1.18
CA ASP A 89 0.90 -4.18 1.01
C ASP A 89 0.28 -4.35 2.43
N LYS A 90 1.02 -4.89 3.41
CA LYS A 90 0.46 -5.34 4.71
C LYS A 90 0.04 -4.17 5.57
N VAL A 91 0.83 -3.12 5.50
CA VAL A 91 0.69 -1.98 6.41
C VAL A 91 -0.06 -0.82 5.75
N SER A 92 -0.18 -0.83 4.41
CA SER A 92 -0.82 0.24 3.64
C SER A 92 -2.24 0.56 4.07
N THR A 93 -3.00 -0.43 4.56
CA THR A 93 -4.37 -0.21 5.03
C THR A 93 -4.46 0.57 6.34
N GLN A 94 -3.34 0.75 7.05
CA GLN A 94 -3.27 1.48 8.32
C GLN A 94 -2.98 2.98 8.13
N PHE A 95 -2.82 3.44 6.89
CA PHE A 95 -2.47 4.82 6.56
C PHE A 95 -3.45 5.42 5.54
N ASP A 96 -3.81 6.69 5.74
CA ASP A 96 -4.66 7.45 4.80
C ASP A 96 -3.94 7.77 3.49
N GLY A 97 -2.61 7.97 3.56
CA GLY A 97 -1.76 8.29 2.42
C GLY A 97 -0.72 7.20 2.19
N ILE A 98 -0.77 6.56 1.01
CA ILE A 98 0.13 5.47 0.65
C ILE A 98 0.71 5.65 -0.75
N SER A 99 1.97 5.29 -0.94
CA SER A 99 2.59 5.19 -2.26
C SER A 99 3.69 4.14 -2.26
N PHE A 100 3.81 3.42 -3.37
CA PHE A 100 4.91 2.49 -3.60
C PHE A 100 5.64 2.88 -4.87
N VAL A 101 6.90 3.30 -4.73
CA VAL A 101 7.69 3.82 -5.85
C VAL A 101 8.70 2.77 -6.28
N GLU A 102 8.48 2.19 -7.46
CA GLU A 102 9.38 1.22 -8.07
C GLU A 102 10.22 1.83 -9.18
N ASN A 103 11.29 1.10 -9.56
CA ASN A 103 12.07 1.38 -10.76
C ASN A 103 12.56 2.84 -10.84
N VAL A 104 12.79 3.47 -9.68
CA VAL A 104 13.20 4.88 -9.56
C VAL A 104 14.39 5.18 -10.47
N ARG A 105 15.35 4.25 -10.55
CA ARG A 105 16.56 4.37 -11.37
C ARG A 105 16.29 4.30 -12.88
N GLU A 106 15.23 3.65 -13.30
CA GLU A 106 14.83 3.54 -14.70
C GLU A 106 13.95 4.72 -15.10
N VAL A 107 12.99 5.08 -14.24
CA VAL A 107 12.09 6.23 -14.42
C VAL A 107 12.86 7.55 -14.42
N SER A 108 13.91 7.68 -13.60
CA SER A 108 14.74 8.90 -13.56
C SER A 108 15.63 9.09 -14.79
N LYS A 109 15.93 8.02 -15.54
CA LYS A 109 16.73 8.11 -16.78
C LYS A 109 15.96 8.72 -17.95
N GLY A 110 14.62 8.70 -17.91
CA GLY A 110 13.77 9.29 -18.95
C GLY A 110 13.71 10.83 -18.90
N HIS A 111 14.09 11.44 -17.78
CA HIS A 111 14.19 12.89 -17.61
C HIS A 111 15.65 13.31 -17.54
N GLY A 112 16.43 12.86 -18.54
CA GLY A 112 17.80 13.30 -18.70
C GLY A 112 17.86 14.82 -18.53
N LEU A 113 18.67 15.25 -17.56
CA LEU A 113 19.07 16.64 -17.44
C LEU A 113 19.54 17.07 -18.83
N GLN A 114 18.76 17.92 -19.49
CA GLN A 114 19.29 18.76 -20.54
C GLN A 114 20.25 19.72 -19.84
N SER A 115 21.51 19.28 -19.74
CA SER A 115 22.65 20.16 -19.55
C SER A 115 22.84 21.02 -20.78
#